data_AF-A0A1F7H5H6-F1
#
_entry.id   AF-A0A1F7H5H6-F1
#
_cell.length_a   1.000
_cell.length_b   1.000
_cell.length_c   1.000
_cell.angle_alpha   90.00
_cell.angle_beta   90.00
_cell.angle_gamma   90.00
#
_symmetry.space_group_name_H-M   'P 1'
#
loop_
_entity.id
_entity.type
_entity.pdbx_description
1 polymer ?
#
loop_
_entity_poly.entity_id
_entity_poly.type
_entity_poly.pdbx_seq_one_letter_code
_entity_poly.pdbx_strand_id
1 'polypeptide(L)'
;MNKKSSSGKKRFLVIFISAFSIAALVQIIVPKSPVSCGNSRSCSSHPELSVQNKAVGIFNKQTIIPPLISLQDEQQPVLGTSDPAGKKHIFVDLSQQKLYAYEDNILFMETSISSGKWFPTPTGEFDIWVKLRATRMSGGVGDDYYDLPNVPYVLFFYNKDVSQATGFSLHGAYWHNNFGHPMSHGCVNMRITDAEKLYHWANPVTTGPTTYASKENTGTKVTIYGEAPI
;
A
#
# COMPACT_ATOMS: atom_id res chain seq x y z
N MET A 1 -4.74 102.04 4.61
CA MET A 1 -3.35 102.42 4.28
C MET A 1 -2.41 101.34 4.80
N ASN A 2 -1.42 100.98 3.97
CA ASN A 2 -0.16 100.27 4.23
C ASN A 2 -0.10 98.76 4.58
N LYS A 3 0.56 98.07 3.63
CA LYS A 3 1.33 96.82 3.69
C LYS A 3 2.35 96.77 4.84
N LYS A 4 2.62 95.54 5.33
CA LYS A 4 3.96 94.90 5.52
C LYS A 4 3.70 93.49 6.12
N SER A 5 3.86 92.40 5.38
CA SER A 5 5.10 91.64 5.11
C SER A 5 5.88 91.19 6.36
N SER A 6 5.81 89.88 6.66
CA SER A 6 6.84 89.05 7.32
C SER A 6 6.35 87.59 7.26
N SER A 7 6.74 86.81 6.25
CA SER A 7 7.94 85.96 6.18
C SER A 7 7.97 84.80 7.19
N GLY A 8 7.90 83.59 6.65
CA GLY A 8 8.71 82.47 7.14
C GLY A 8 7.97 81.35 7.89
N LYS A 9 7.68 80.26 7.16
CA LYS A 9 8.19 78.90 7.46
C LYS A 9 7.61 77.90 6.44
N LYS A 10 8.48 77.40 5.55
CA LYS A 10 8.19 76.34 4.58
C LYS A 10 7.88 75.05 5.36
N ARG A 11 6.70 74.47 5.16
CA ARG A 11 6.32 73.15 5.69
C ARG A 11 6.97 72.07 4.83
N PHE A 12 7.83 71.26 5.43
CA PHE A 12 8.35 70.03 4.83
C PHE A 12 7.28 68.95 4.99
N LEU A 13 6.62 68.58 3.89
CA LEU A 13 5.66 67.49 3.85
C LEU A 13 6.46 66.18 3.69
N VAL A 14 6.61 65.42 4.77
CA VAL A 14 7.17 64.06 4.73
C VAL A 14 6.07 63.13 4.25
N ILE A 15 6.17 62.66 3.01
CA ILE A 15 5.27 61.65 2.43
C ILE A 15 5.78 60.28 2.90
N PHE A 16 5.05 59.64 3.83
CA PHE A 16 5.25 58.24 4.17
C PHE A 16 4.66 57.38 3.04
N ILE A 17 5.50 56.87 2.15
CA ILE A 17 5.12 55.84 1.19
C ILE A 17 5.04 54.52 1.98
N SER A 18 3.82 54.10 2.32
CA SER A 18 3.57 52.79 2.91
C SER A 18 3.86 51.71 1.85
N ALA A 19 4.99 51.03 1.97
CA ALA A 19 5.28 49.84 1.19
C ALA A 19 4.38 48.69 1.67
N PHE A 20 3.20 48.55 1.05
CA PHE A 20 2.38 47.36 1.17
C PHE A 20 3.02 46.26 0.32
N SER A 21 3.91 45.48 0.94
CA SER A 21 4.48 44.29 0.32
C SER A 21 3.38 43.25 0.17
N ILE A 22 2.87 43.10 -1.06
CA ILE A 22 2.03 41.96 -1.44
C ILE A 22 2.94 40.74 -1.44
N ALA A 23 2.98 40.01 -0.32
CA ALA A 23 3.52 38.66 -0.30
C ALA A 23 2.51 37.77 -1.04
N ALA A 24 2.73 37.60 -2.34
CA ALA A 24 2.05 36.56 -3.11
C ALA A 24 2.44 35.22 -2.48
N LEU A 25 1.50 34.61 -1.76
CA LEU A 25 1.64 33.27 -1.23
C LEU A 25 1.64 32.31 -2.43
N VAL A 26 2.81 32.11 -3.03
CA VAL A 26 3.04 31.01 -3.96
C VAL A 26 2.86 29.76 -3.12
N GLN A 27 1.68 29.15 -3.19
CA GLN A 27 1.53 27.75 -2.81
C GLN A 27 2.47 26.99 -3.74
N ILE A 28 3.65 26.68 -3.23
CA ILE A 28 4.51 25.68 -3.84
C ILE A 28 3.68 24.42 -3.78
N ILE A 29 3.01 24.10 -4.89
CA ILE A 29 2.48 22.78 -5.14
C ILE A 29 3.72 21.90 -5.14
N VAL A 30 4.04 21.31 -3.98
CA VAL A 30 5.00 20.23 -3.93
C VAL A 30 4.40 19.16 -4.84
N PRO A 31 5.00 18.85 -5.99
CA PRO A 31 4.50 17.75 -6.79
C PRO A 31 4.59 16.53 -5.88
N LYS A 32 3.43 15.90 -5.59
CA LYS A 32 3.41 14.56 -4.99
C LYS A 32 4.36 13.74 -5.85
N SER A 33 5.47 13.30 -5.25
CA SER A 33 6.46 12.48 -5.96
C SER A 33 5.71 11.36 -6.67
N PRO A 34 6.03 11.06 -7.95
CA PRO A 34 5.38 9.97 -8.66
C PRO A 34 5.53 8.73 -7.78
N VAL A 35 4.40 8.15 -7.38
CA VAL A 35 4.39 7.03 -6.44
C VAL A 35 5.23 5.92 -7.08
N SER A 36 6.41 5.69 -6.52
CA SER A 36 7.28 4.58 -6.85
C SER A 36 6.46 3.29 -6.80
N CYS A 37 6.57 2.47 -7.85
CA CYS A 37 5.89 1.18 -7.92
C CYS A 37 6.30 0.32 -6.72
N GLY A 38 5.35 -0.24 -5.97
CA GLY A 38 5.64 -1.03 -4.77
C GLY A 38 6.16 -2.44 -5.06
N ASN A 39 5.77 -3.04 -6.19
CA ASN A 39 5.95 -4.48 -6.44
C ASN A 39 6.39 -4.87 -7.87
N SER A 40 6.53 -3.91 -8.78
CA SER A 40 6.88 -4.16 -10.18
C SER A 40 7.70 -3.01 -10.73
N ARG A 41 8.83 -3.32 -11.38
CA ARG A 41 9.62 -2.34 -12.15
C ARG A 41 8.80 -1.54 -13.18
N SER A 42 7.63 -2.05 -13.59
CA SER A 42 6.84 -1.46 -14.68
C SER A 42 5.49 -0.88 -14.25
N CYS A 43 5.14 -0.82 -12.95
CA CYS A 43 3.83 -0.32 -12.50
C CYS A 43 2.68 -0.85 -13.39
N SER A 44 2.69 -2.15 -13.72
CA SER A 44 1.66 -2.72 -14.59
C SER A 44 0.31 -2.48 -13.94
N SER A 45 -0.62 -1.86 -14.66
CA SER A 45 -1.97 -1.59 -14.19
C SER A 45 -2.81 -2.85 -13.99
N HIS A 46 -2.30 -4.02 -14.42
CA HIS A 46 -2.96 -5.31 -14.31
C HIS A 46 -1.99 -6.31 -13.69
N PRO A 47 -2.14 -6.66 -12.40
CA PRO A 47 -1.42 -7.78 -11.82
C PRO A 47 -1.93 -9.06 -12.48
N GLU A 48 -1.00 -9.90 -12.93
CA GLU A 48 -1.31 -11.12 -13.67
C GLU A 48 -0.95 -12.35 -12.85
N LEU A 49 -1.79 -13.38 -12.93
CA LEU A 49 -1.48 -14.71 -12.44
C LEU A 49 -0.21 -15.21 -13.15
N SER A 50 0.79 -15.62 -12.40
CA SER A 50 2.01 -16.17 -12.96
C SER A 50 2.54 -17.29 -12.09
N VAL A 51 2.64 -18.49 -12.68
CA VAL A 51 3.19 -19.68 -12.05
C VAL A 51 4.42 -20.14 -12.84
N GLN A 52 5.58 -20.11 -12.18
CA GLN A 52 6.89 -20.37 -12.76
C GLN A 52 7.65 -21.38 -11.90
N ASN A 53 7.14 -22.61 -11.82
CA ASN A 53 7.67 -23.70 -10.97
C ASN A 53 9.10 -24.16 -11.28
N LYS A 54 9.70 -23.67 -12.38
CA LYS A 54 11.10 -23.92 -12.75
C LYS A 54 12.01 -22.71 -12.55
N ALA A 55 11.44 -21.57 -12.15
CA ALA A 55 12.20 -20.34 -11.96
C ALA A 55 12.94 -20.34 -10.63
N VAL A 56 13.99 -19.55 -10.59
CA VAL A 56 14.77 -19.24 -9.40
C VAL A 56 14.51 -17.79 -9.02
N GLY A 57 14.40 -17.51 -7.72
CA GLY A 57 14.25 -16.16 -7.19
C GLY A 57 15.57 -15.57 -6.70
N ILE A 58 15.58 -14.26 -6.50
CA ILE A 58 16.67 -13.48 -5.94
C ILE A 58 16.11 -12.59 -4.83
N PHE A 59 16.75 -12.61 -3.66
CA PHE A 59 16.46 -11.71 -2.55
C PHE A 59 17.73 -11.49 -1.74
N ASN A 60 18.04 -10.24 -1.36
CA ASN A 60 19.28 -9.90 -0.64
C ASN A 60 20.55 -10.48 -1.29
N LYS A 61 20.63 -10.42 -2.63
CA LYS A 61 21.73 -10.99 -3.45
C LYS A 61 21.91 -12.50 -3.30
N GLN A 62 20.96 -13.19 -2.69
CA GLN A 62 20.94 -14.64 -2.55
C GLN A 62 19.91 -15.27 -3.49
N THR A 63 20.23 -16.46 -3.97
CA THR A 63 19.31 -17.31 -4.70
C THR A 63 18.28 -17.92 -3.74
N ILE A 64 17.00 -17.76 -4.07
CA ILE A 64 15.88 -18.34 -3.33
C ILE A 64 15.15 -19.35 -4.22
N ILE A 65 14.78 -20.49 -3.65
CA ILE A 65 13.95 -21.50 -4.31
C ILE A 65 12.48 -21.17 -4.03
N PRO A 66 11.67 -20.81 -5.05
CA PRO A 66 10.26 -20.53 -4.86
C PRO A 66 9.47 -21.82 -4.53
N PRO A 67 8.32 -21.70 -3.84
CA PRO A 67 7.42 -22.82 -3.65
C PRO A 67 6.85 -23.28 -5.00
N LEU A 68 6.56 -24.58 -5.10
CA LEU A 68 5.77 -25.11 -6.20
C LEU A 68 4.31 -24.70 -6.01
N ILE A 69 3.70 -24.15 -7.06
CA ILE A 69 2.29 -23.77 -7.07
C ILE A 69 1.51 -24.74 -7.95
N SER A 70 0.49 -25.35 -7.37
CA SER A 70 -0.58 -26.04 -8.08
C SER A 70 -1.78 -25.11 -8.21
N LEU A 71 -2.44 -25.13 -9.37
CA LEU A 71 -3.69 -24.39 -9.58
C LEU A 71 -4.92 -25.29 -9.48
N GLN A 72 -4.73 -26.60 -9.30
CA GLN A 72 -5.83 -27.56 -9.17
C GLN A 72 -6.60 -27.33 -7.85
N ASP A 73 -5.90 -26.90 -6.80
CA ASP A 73 -6.46 -26.70 -5.47
C ASP A 73 -7.48 -25.54 -5.42
N GLU A 74 -7.40 -24.58 -6.35
CA GLU A 74 -8.29 -23.40 -6.41
C GLU A 74 -9.60 -23.64 -7.19
N GLN A 75 -9.82 -24.87 -7.69
CA GLN A 75 -11.01 -25.21 -8.48
C GLN A 75 -12.20 -25.69 -7.63
N GLN A 76 -11.99 -25.92 -6.33
CA GLN A 76 -13.06 -26.32 -5.42
C GLN A 76 -13.54 -25.11 -4.62
N PRO A 77 -14.82 -24.73 -4.70
CA PRO A 77 -15.37 -23.77 -3.75
C PRO A 77 -15.23 -24.41 -2.36
N VAL A 78 -14.34 -23.86 -1.53
CA VAL A 78 -14.26 -24.25 -0.13
C VAL A 78 -15.63 -23.92 0.46
N LEU A 79 -16.37 -24.95 0.88
CA LEU A 79 -17.71 -24.84 1.44
C LEU A 79 -17.68 -24.03 2.74
N GLY A 80 -17.67 -22.71 2.58
CA GLY A 80 -17.85 -21.71 3.62
C GLY A 80 -18.91 -20.75 3.12
N THR A 81 -20.16 -21.14 3.38
CA THR A 81 -21.35 -20.29 3.48
C THR A 81 -21.35 -19.01 2.65
N SER A 82 -22.20 -18.99 1.62
CA SER A 82 -22.81 -17.76 1.11
C SER A 82 -23.68 -17.13 2.21
N ASP A 83 -23.08 -16.75 3.33
CA ASP A 83 -23.76 -16.03 4.38
C ASP A 83 -23.86 -14.55 3.98
N PRO A 84 -24.95 -13.87 4.35
CA PRO A 84 -25.13 -12.47 4.01
C PRO A 84 -24.05 -11.65 4.70
N ALA A 85 -23.04 -11.24 3.92
CA ALA A 85 -22.04 -10.21 4.19
C ALA A 85 -21.91 -9.81 5.67
N GLY A 86 -21.35 -10.71 6.50
CA GLY A 86 -20.64 -10.25 7.70
C GLY A 86 -19.61 -9.20 7.26
N LYS A 87 -19.46 -8.12 8.02
CA LYS A 87 -18.54 -7.05 7.67
C LYS A 87 -17.11 -7.50 7.93
N LYS A 88 -16.56 -8.30 7.01
CA LYS A 88 -15.16 -8.71 7.02
C LYS A 88 -14.26 -7.49 6.90
N HIS A 89 -13.34 -7.32 7.83
CA HIS A 89 -12.42 -6.19 7.89
C HIS A 89 -11.03 -6.66 8.33
N ILE A 90 -10.00 -6.22 7.60
CA ILE A 90 -8.59 -6.47 7.92
C ILE A 90 -7.97 -5.21 8.47
N PHE A 91 -7.31 -5.31 9.63
CA PHE A 91 -6.57 -4.24 10.26
C PHE A 91 -5.09 -4.57 10.25
N VAL A 92 -4.25 -3.64 9.84
CA VAL A 92 -2.79 -3.75 9.87
C VAL A 92 -2.24 -2.67 10.78
N ASP A 93 -1.67 -3.08 11.90
CA ASP A 93 -0.95 -2.22 12.83
C ASP A 93 0.54 -2.25 12.49
N LEU A 94 1.04 -1.17 11.89
CA LEU A 94 2.44 -1.03 11.52
C LEU A 94 3.35 -0.87 12.75
N SER A 95 2.86 -0.31 13.84
CA SER A 95 3.67 -0.12 15.06
C SER A 95 3.97 -1.45 15.75
N GLN A 96 3.01 -2.35 15.76
CA GLN A 96 3.15 -3.69 16.35
C GLN A 96 3.54 -4.77 15.34
N GLN A 97 3.60 -4.43 14.04
CA GLN A 97 3.82 -5.39 12.95
C GLN A 97 2.84 -6.57 13.05
N LYS A 98 1.55 -6.26 13.23
CA LYS A 98 0.47 -7.24 13.36
C LYS A 98 -0.65 -7.00 12.38
N LEU A 99 -1.30 -8.08 11.99
CA LEU A 99 -2.55 -8.09 11.25
C LEU A 99 -3.64 -8.72 12.11
N TYR A 100 -4.81 -8.09 12.11
CA TYR A 100 -6.03 -8.61 12.72
C TYR A 100 -7.12 -8.70 11.65
N ALA A 101 -7.82 -9.81 11.59
CA ALA A 101 -8.95 -10.00 10.68
C ALA A 101 -10.20 -10.26 11.52
N TYR A 102 -11.25 -9.46 11.30
CA TYR A 102 -12.52 -9.55 12.00
C TYR A 102 -13.65 -9.86 11.03
N GLU A 103 -14.56 -10.71 11.48
CA GLU A 103 -15.87 -10.89 10.86
C GLU A 103 -16.91 -10.36 11.85
N ASP A 104 -17.53 -9.24 11.50
CA ASP A 104 -18.30 -8.42 12.41
C ASP A 104 -17.48 -8.01 13.64
N ASN A 105 -17.78 -8.56 14.82
CA ASN A 105 -17.06 -8.28 16.07
C ASN A 105 -16.25 -9.49 16.57
N ILE A 106 -16.13 -10.55 15.76
CA ILE A 106 -15.42 -11.77 16.12
C ILE A 106 -14.03 -11.73 15.48
N LEU A 107 -12.99 -11.87 16.31
CA LEU A 107 -11.62 -12.01 15.84
C LEU A 107 -11.47 -13.36 15.12
N PHE A 108 -11.26 -13.33 13.82
CA PHE A 108 -11.00 -14.50 12.99
C PHE A 108 -9.52 -14.90 13.03
N MET A 109 -8.62 -13.91 12.93
CA MET A 109 -7.17 -14.14 12.88
C MET A 109 -6.40 -12.99 13.50
N GLU A 110 -5.33 -13.32 14.23
CA GLU A 110 -4.24 -12.42 14.57
C GLU A 110 -2.92 -13.08 14.13
N THR A 111 -2.06 -12.34 13.42
CA THR A 111 -0.72 -12.82 13.03
C THR A 111 0.30 -11.69 12.94
N SER A 112 1.58 -12.04 13.07
CA SER A 112 2.70 -11.14 12.81
C SER A 112 2.92 -10.96 11.31
N ILE A 113 3.25 -9.74 10.90
CA ILE A 113 3.55 -9.37 9.51
C ILE A 113 4.93 -8.74 9.39
N SER A 114 5.41 -8.52 8.17
CA SER A 114 6.53 -7.62 7.89
C SER A 114 6.10 -6.57 6.88
N SER A 115 6.05 -5.31 7.30
CA SER A 115 5.69 -4.18 6.44
C SER A 115 6.91 -3.57 5.75
N GLY A 116 6.67 -2.45 5.06
CA GLY A 116 7.68 -1.70 4.33
C GLY A 116 8.86 -1.24 5.18
N LYS A 117 10.05 -1.71 4.83
CA LYS A 117 11.35 -1.24 5.34
C LYS A 117 12.02 -0.27 4.38
N TRP A 118 12.10 -0.64 3.10
CA TRP A 118 12.77 0.17 2.07
C TRP A 118 11.83 1.16 1.39
N PHE A 119 10.55 0.81 1.33
CA PHE A 119 9.49 1.70 0.87
C PHE A 119 8.31 1.59 1.84
N PRO A 120 7.83 2.69 2.45
CA PRO A 120 6.81 2.64 3.48
C PRO A 120 5.50 2.00 3.00
N THR A 121 4.90 1.16 3.84
CA THR A 121 3.53 0.69 3.62
C THR A 121 2.58 1.88 3.82
N PRO A 122 1.65 2.16 2.88
CA PRO A 122 0.77 3.30 2.98
C PRO A 122 -0.28 3.08 4.07
N THR A 123 -0.53 4.10 4.88
CA THR A 123 -1.64 4.11 5.85
C THR A 123 -2.94 4.60 5.21
N GLY A 124 -4.07 4.16 5.74
CA GLY A 124 -5.40 4.59 5.30
C GLY A 124 -6.40 3.45 5.26
N GLU A 125 -7.54 3.74 4.65
CA GLU A 125 -8.57 2.75 4.33
C GLU A 125 -8.46 2.36 2.86
N PHE A 126 -8.52 1.07 2.60
CA PHE A 126 -8.38 0.45 1.29
C PHE A 126 -9.43 -0.63 1.11
N ASP A 127 -9.64 -1.03 -0.15
CA ASP A 127 -10.46 -2.19 -0.49
C ASP A 127 -9.60 -3.18 -1.29
N ILE A 128 -9.76 -4.48 -1.03
CA ILE A 128 -9.15 -5.54 -1.86
C ILE A 128 -9.85 -5.55 -3.22
N TRP A 129 -9.10 -5.41 -4.31
CA TRP A 129 -9.69 -5.33 -5.65
C TRP A 129 -9.40 -6.53 -6.53
N VAL A 130 -8.33 -7.26 -6.25
CA VAL A 130 -8.03 -8.53 -6.91
C VAL A 130 -7.24 -9.44 -6.00
N LYS A 131 -7.56 -10.74 -6.09
CA LYS A 131 -6.84 -11.83 -5.46
C LYS A 131 -6.19 -12.68 -6.54
N LEU A 132 -4.89 -13.00 -6.38
CA LEU A 132 -4.15 -13.91 -7.25
C LEU A 132 -3.56 -15.05 -6.44
N ARG A 133 -3.70 -16.29 -6.92
CA ARG A 133 -3.11 -17.46 -6.30
C ARG A 133 -1.59 -17.40 -6.25
N ALA A 134 -0.98 -16.89 -7.31
CA ALA A 134 0.45 -16.64 -7.39
C ALA A 134 0.79 -15.58 -8.44
N THR A 135 1.84 -14.81 -8.21
CA THR A 135 2.42 -13.93 -9.23
C THR A 135 3.93 -13.82 -9.06
N ARG A 136 4.61 -13.18 -10.01
CA ARG A 136 6.02 -12.80 -9.88
C ARG A 136 6.10 -11.34 -9.45
N MET A 137 6.84 -11.05 -8.39
CA MET A 137 7.09 -9.67 -7.94
C MET A 137 8.57 -9.35 -8.08
N SER A 138 8.89 -8.18 -8.63
CA SER A 138 10.28 -7.75 -8.79
C SER A 138 10.41 -6.25 -8.65
N GLY A 139 11.47 -5.80 -8.00
CA GLY A 139 11.65 -4.39 -7.64
C GLY A 139 12.95 -4.16 -6.91
N GLY A 140 13.06 -3.01 -6.26
CA GLY A 140 14.31 -2.56 -5.64
C GLY A 140 15.42 -2.28 -6.66
N VAL A 141 16.52 -1.74 -6.17
CA VAL A 141 17.71 -1.39 -6.96
C VAL A 141 18.98 -1.57 -6.14
N GLY A 142 20.04 -2.11 -6.76
CA GLY A 142 21.30 -2.32 -6.03
C GLY A 142 21.15 -3.35 -4.92
N ASP A 143 21.34 -2.92 -3.66
CA ASP A 143 21.45 -3.82 -2.51
C ASP A 143 20.11 -4.41 -2.04
N ASP A 144 18.99 -3.73 -2.31
CA ASP A 144 17.64 -4.16 -1.94
C ASP A 144 16.86 -4.77 -3.12
N TYR A 145 17.53 -5.03 -4.25
CA TYR A 145 16.92 -5.66 -5.41
C TYR A 145 16.35 -7.04 -5.06
N TYR A 146 15.16 -7.31 -5.58
CA TYR A 146 14.50 -8.60 -5.48
C TYR A 146 13.80 -9.00 -6.77
N ASP A 147 13.69 -10.31 -6.95
CA ASP A 147 12.96 -10.94 -8.04
C ASP A 147 12.41 -12.28 -7.56
N LEU A 148 11.10 -12.32 -7.32
CA LEU A 148 10.43 -13.35 -6.55
C LEU A 148 9.36 -14.00 -7.41
N PRO A 149 9.64 -15.15 -8.06
CA PRO A 149 8.63 -15.96 -8.72
C PRO A 149 7.65 -16.55 -7.70
N ASN A 150 6.43 -16.89 -8.12
CA ASN A 150 5.48 -17.65 -7.30
C ASN A 150 5.19 -17.05 -5.91
N VAL A 151 5.14 -15.72 -5.76
CA VAL A 151 4.63 -15.08 -4.55
C VAL A 151 3.17 -15.51 -4.35
N PRO A 152 2.83 -16.28 -3.30
CA PRO A 152 1.53 -16.95 -3.23
C PRO A 152 0.50 -16.12 -2.45
N TYR A 153 -0.78 -16.41 -2.72
CA TYR A 153 -1.94 -15.90 -1.97
C TYR A 153 -1.94 -14.37 -1.85
N VAL A 154 -1.97 -13.69 -3.00
CA VAL A 154 -1.80 -12.24 -3.10
C VAL A 154 -3.16 -11.56 -3.07
N LEU A 155 -3.35 -10.62 -2.14
CA LEU A 155 -4.53 -9.77 -2.03
C LEU A 155 -4.11 -8.32 -2.29
N PHE A 156 -4.38 -7.82 -3.50
CA PHE A 156 -4.07 -6.44 -3.86
C PHE A 156 -5.11 -5.49 -3.31
N PHE A 157 -4.64 -4.37 -2.76
CA PHE A 157 -5.50 -3.32 -2.22
C PHE A 157 -5.20 -1.97 -2.86
N TYR A 158 -6.19 -1.09 -2.85
CA TYR A 158 -6.09 0.25 -3.42
C TYR A 158 -7.03 1.22 -2.71
N ASN A 159 -6.83 2.51 -2.93
CA ASN A 159 -7.79 3.55 -2.61
C ASN A 159 -7.64 4.74 -3.58
N LYS A 160 -8.26 5.88 -3.26
CA LYS A 160 -8.21 7.08 -4.11
C LYS A 160 -6.81 7.72 -4.23
N ASP A 161 -5.94 7.51 -3.24
CA ASP A 161 -4.59 8.10 -3.19
C ASP A 161 -3.50 7.10 -3.60
N VAL A 162 -3.81 5.80 -3.51
CA VAL A 162 -2.93 4.68 -3.85
C VAL A 162 -3.60 3.88 -4.95
N SER A 163 -3.15 4.12 -6.18
CA SER A 163 -3.70 3.48 -7.38
C SER A 163 -3.45 1.97 -7.41
N GLN A 164 -4.30 1.24 -8.12
CA GLN A 164 -4.12 -0.19 -8.40
C GLN A 164 -2.76 -0.52 -9.05
N ALA A 165 -2.27 0.36 -9.92
CA ALA A 165 -0.98 0.21 -10.62
C ALA A 165 0.25 0.27 -9.68
N THR A 166 0.10 0.80 -8.47
CA THR A 166 1.17 0.81 -7.47
C THR A 166 1.44 -0.59 -6.92
N GLY A 167 0.43 -1.47 -6.93
CA GLY A 167 0.59 -2.90 -6.66
C GLY A 167 0.85 -3.28 -5.20
N PHE A 168 0.46 -2.44 -4.23
CA PHE A 168 0.50 -2.85 -2.83
C PHE A 168 -0.46 -4.01 -2.56
N SER A 169 0.02 -4.96 -1.77
CA SER A 169 -0.73 -6.18 -1.49
C SER A 169 -0.36 -6.78 -0.13
N LEU A 170 -1.24 -7.64 0.38
CA LEU A 170 -0.92 -8.63 1.41
C LEU A 170 -0.59 -9.94 0.70
N HIS A 171 0.46 -10.66 1.10
CA HIS A 171 0.80 -11.94 0.47
C HIS A 171 1.71 -12.81 1.33
N GLY A 172 1.84 -14.08 0.96
CA GLY A 172 2.82 -14.98 1.55
C GLY A 172 4.25 -14.59 1.16
N ALA A 173 5.19 -14.67 2.11
CA ALA A 173 6.61 -14.46 1.88
C ALA A 173 7.40 -15.73 2.21
N TYR A 174 8.07 -16.30 1.21
CA TYR A 174 8.87 -17.54 1.35
C TYR A 174 10.38 -17.28 1.51
N TRP A 175 10.84 -16.04 1.27
CA TRP A 175 12.25 -15.68 1.22
C TRP A 175 12.82 -15.17 2.55
N HIS A 176 11.99 -14.94 3.56
CA HIS A 176 12.42 -14.56 4.91
C HIS A 176 11.44 -15.04 5.99
N ASN A 177 11.87 -15.01 7.25
CA ASN A 177 11.05 -15.34 8.42
C ASN A 177 10.93 -14.19 9.44
N ASN A 178 11.27 -12.96 9.07
CA ASN A 178 11.37 -11.78 9.95
C ASN A 178 10.01 -11.17 10.37
N PHE A 179 8.98 -11.99 10.54
CA PHE A 179 7.63 -11.54 10.90
C PHE A 179 7.63 -10.92 12.30
N GLY A 180 6.99 -9.76 12.45
CA GLY A 180 7.09 -8.91 13.63
C GLY A 180 8.05 -7.72 13.45
N HIS A 181 8.75 -7.65 12.31
CA HIS A 181 9.67 -6.57 11.96
C HIS A 181 9.51 -6.17 10.47
N PRO A 182 9.72 -4.89 10.11
CA PRO A 182 9.69 -4.45 8.71
C PRO A 182 10.76 -5.14 7.86
N MET A 183 10.36 -5.62 6.67
CA MET A 183 11.26 -6.33 5.75
C MET A 183 10.80 -6.35 4.28
N SER A 184 9.91 -5.43 3.88
CA SER A 184 9.39 -5.39 2.50
C SER A 184 9.66 -4.05 1.80
N HIS A 185 9.31 -4.01 0.51
CA HIS A 185 9.20 -2.78 -0.27
C HIS A 185 7.78 -2.20 -0.23
N GLY A 186 7.10 -2.38 0.89
CA GLY A 186 5.83 -1.74 1.21
C GLY A 186 4.63 -2.67 1.18
N CYS A 187 4.72 -3.84 0.54
CA CYS A 187 3.71 -4.90 0.71
C CYS A 187 3.70 -5.42 2.15
N VAL A 188 2.58 -6.02 2.55
CA VAL A 188 2.43 -6.64 3.89
C VAL A 188 2.74 -8.12 3.76
N ASN A 189 3.96 -8.50 4.16
CA ASN A 189 4.42 -9.88 4.09
C ASN A 189 3.85 -10.69 5.24
N MET A 190 3.32 -11.87 4.93
CA MET A 190 2.76 -12.82 5.89
C MET A 190 3.44 -14.18 5.77
N ARG A 191 3.35 -15.02 6.80
CA ARG A 191 3.66 -16.46 6.65
C ARG A 191 2.74 -17.04 5.59
N ILE A 192 3.23 -17.94 4.75
CA ILE A 192 2.43 -18.53 3.65
C ILE A 192 1.13 -19.14 4.17
N THR A 193 1.19 -19.86 5.31
CA THR A 193 0.02 -20.49 5.94
C THR A 193 -1.03 -19.48 6.41
N ASP A 194 -0.60 -18.29 6.82
CA ASP A 194 -1.51 -17.25 7.30
C ASP A 194 -2.09 -16.47 6.12
N ALA A 195 -1.28 -16.23 5.09
CA ALA A 195 -1.71 -15.64 3.82
C ALA A 195 -2.78 -16.51 3.15
N GLU A 196 -2.59 -17.83 3.11
CA GLU A 196 -3.56 -18.79 2.58
C GLU A 196 -4.90 -18.72 3.32
N LYS A 197 -4.87 -18.83 4.64
CA LYS A 197 -6.07 -18.72 5.48
C LYS A 197 -6.80 -17.39 5.26
N LEU A 198 -6.06 -16.28 5.23
CA LEU A 198 -6.64 -14.96 4.98
C LEU A 198 -7.20 -14.84 3.54
N TYR A 199 -6.49 -15.39 2.55
CA TYR A 199 -6.89 -15.38 1.15
C TYR A 199 -8.23 -16.07 0.92
N HIS A 200 -8.45 -17.23 1.52
CA HIS A 200 -9.72 -17.95 1.38
C HIS A 200 -10.85 -17.33 2.21
N TRP A 201 -10.53 -16.70 3.36
CA TRP A 201 -11.53 -16.01 4.18
C TRP A 201 -11.96 -14.67 3.59
N ALA A 202 -11.03 -13.88 3.03
CA ALA A 202 -11.31 -12.53 2.56
C ALA A 202 -12.14 -12.49 1.27
N ASN A 203 -12.96 -11.45 1.14
CA ASN A 203 -13.67 -11.12 -0.09
C ASN A 203 -12.74 -10.31 -1.04
N PRO A 204 -12.94 -10.35 -2.37
CA PRO A 204 -13.98 -11.08 -3.09
C PRO A 204 -13.86 -12.59 -2.87
N VAL A 205 -14.98 -13.31 -2.72
CA VAL A 205 -14.97 -14.77 -2.56
C VAL A 205 -14.21 -15.40 -3.73
N THR A 206 -13.22 -16.26 -3.42
CA THR A 206 -12.36 -16.88 -4.44
C THR A 206 -13.21 -17.73 -5.38
N THR A 207 -13.15 -17.43 -6.68
CA THR A 207 -13.83 -18.21 -7.74
C THR A 207 -12.85 -18.93 -8.66
N GLY A 208 -11.55 -18.79 -8.41
CA GLY A 208 -10.47 -19.46 -9.13
C GLY A 208 -9.11 -18.84 -8.81
N PRO A 209 -8.07 -19.17 -9.59
CA PRO A 209 -6.70 -18.67 -9.41
C PRO A 209 -6.56 -17.14 -9.48
N THR A 210 -7.51 -16.46 -10.11
CA THR A 210 -7.64 -15.01 -10.16
C THR A 210 -9.07 -14.65 -9.82
N THR A 211 -9.28 -13.68 -8.93
CA THR A 211 -10.62 -13.20 -8.56
C THR A 211 -10.60 -11.69 -8.41
N TYR A 212 -11.35 -10.98 -9.25
CA TYR A 212 -11.54 -9.54 -9.16
C TYR A 212 -12.77 -9.22 -8.32
N ALA A 213 -12.72 -8.09 -7.61
CA ALA A 213 -13.89 -7.54 -6.94
C ALA A 213 -14.90 -7.02 -7.97
N SER A 214 -16.19 -7.22 -7.69
CA SER A 214 -17.31 -6.67 -8.47
C SER A 214 -18.30 -5.98 -7.54
N LYS A 215 -19.41 -5.47 -8.10
CA LYS A 215 -20.51 -4.91 -7.29
C LYS A 215 -21.18 -5.99 -6.43
N GLU A 216 -21.24 -7.21 -6.93
CA GLU A 216 -21.90 -8.37 -6.33
C GLU A 216 -20.93 -9.18 -5.45
N ASN A 217 -19.62 -9.06 -5.68
CA ASN A 217 -18.56 -9.72 -4.93
C ASN A 217 -17.51 -8.69 -4.52
N THR A 218 -17.84 -7.85 -3.54
CA THR A 218 -17.00 -6.72 -3.15
C THR A 218 -15.73 -7.15 -2.43
N GLY A 219 -14.72 -6.30 -2.45
CA GLY A 219 -13.50 -6.49 -1.69
C GLY A 219 -13.70 -6.39 -0.18
N THR A 220 -12.94 -7.19 0.58
CA THR A 220 -12.78 -6.96 2.01
C THR A 220 -12.05 -5.63 2.25
N LYS A 221 -12.52 -4.87 3.25
CA LYS A 221 -11.88 -3.63 3.68
C LYS A 221 -10.57 -3.88 4.39
N VAL A 222 -9.59 -3.02 4.16
CA VAL A 222 -8.30 -3.04 4.82
C VAL A 222 -8.03 -1.66 5.44
N THR A 223 -7.80 -1.59 6.74
CA THR A 223 -7.34 -0.37 7.41
C THR A 223 -5.91 -0.57 7.87
N ILE A 224 -5.00 0.28 7.39
CA ILE A 224 -3.59 0.26 7.74
C ILE A 224 -3.28 1.53 8.55
N TYR A 225 -2.69 1.37 9.73
CA TYR A 225 -2.44 2.47 10.65
C TYR A 225 -1.14 2.27 11.45
N GLY A 226 -0.75 3.31 12.19
CA GLY A 226 0.49 3.35 12.94
C GLY A 226 1.70 3.64 12.05
N GLU A 227 2.88 3.63 12.66
CA GLU A 227 4.17 3.84 11.98
C GLU A 227 5.05 2.62 12.21
N ALA A 228 5.70 2.15 11.13
CA ALA A 228 6.60 1.01 11.22
C ALA A 228 7.85 1.37 12.05
N PRO A 229 8.33 0.47 12.94
CA PRO A 229 9.57 0.71 13.66
C PRO A 229 10.77 0.77 12.70
N ILE A 230 11.76 1.60 13.05
CA ILE A 230 13.00 1.79 12.27
C ILE A 230 13.90 0.56 12.41
#